data_AF-A0A7C1SLZ2-F1
#
_entry.id   AF-A0A7C1SLZ2-F1
#
_cell.length_a   1.000
_cell.length_b   1.000
_cell.length_c   1.000
_cell.angle_alpha   90.00
_cell.angle_beta   90.00
_cell.angle_gamma   90.00
#
_symmetry.space_group_name_H-M   'P 1'
#
loop_
_entity.id
_entity.type
_entity.pdbx_description
1 polymer ?
#
loop_
_entity_poly.entity_id
_entity_poly.type
_entity_poly.pdbx_seq_one_letter_code
_entity_poly.pdbx_strand_id
1 'polypeptide(L)'
;MRAHLQLMFDYEWRENRITELYIVERDFDGKRRPILAFEPTSEEQLAKDDHSIELEQEEYLILMEHIRRFDTEPELGAQISREIILSQGELNQERVPGVVYSLPVREGKGLVGIISAMIPVGRIEQQLNLGHYHDQAILASDGGHLYVSTNMTQEVRSWFRDGLLRAGTDGFFERSTEAFEARK
;
A
#
# COMPACT_ATOMS: atom_id res chain seq x y z
N MET A 1 -8.71 6.94 22.42
CA MET A 1 -8.42 6.06 21.26
C MET A 1 -8.22 6.88 19.98
N ARG A 2 -9.24 7.58 19.44
CA ARG A 2 -9.11 8.40 18.22
C ARG A 2 -7.92 9.37 18.20
N ALA A 3 -7.71 10.15 19.27
CA ALA A 3 -6.60 11.10 19.35
C ALA A 3 -5.20 10.44 19.29
N HIS A 4 -5.06 9.20 19.80
CA HIS A 4 -3.78 8.48 19.72
C HIS A 4 -3.53 7.95 18.32
N LEU A 5 -4.58 7.48 17.64
CA LEU A 5 -4.49 7.05 16.24
C LEU A 5 -4.19 8.23 15.31
N GLN A 6 -4.75 9.41 15.57
CA GLN A 6 -4.39 10.63 14.84
C GLN A 6 -2.91 10.97 15.05
N LEU A 7 -2.39 10.94 16.27
CA LEU A 7 -0.96 11.20 16.52
C LEU A 7 -0.03 10.20 15.82
N MET A 8 -0.43 8.92 15.78
CA MET A 8 0.30 7.90 15.01
C MET A 8 0.24 8.21 13.52
N PHE A 9 -0.94 8.53 12.99
CA PHE A 9 -1.09 8.95 11.60
C PHE A 9 -0.24 10.18 11.28
N ASP A 10 -0.25 11.22 12.12
CA ASP A 10 0.52 12.44 11.89
C ASP A 10 2.02 12.17 11.86
N TYR A 11 2.51 11.27 12.72
CA TYR A 11 3.89 10.80 12.70
C TYR A 11 4.19 10.06 11.39
N GLU A 12 3.37 9.07 11.02
CA GLU A 12 3.54 8.29 9.80
C GLU A 12 3.40 9.14 8.53
N TRP A 13 2.53 10.14 8.52
CA TRP A 13 2.44 11.12 7.45
C TRP A 13 3.72 11.96 7.36
N ARG A 14 4.25 12.43 8.50
CA ARG A 14 5.46 13.26 8.51
C ARG A 14 6.68 12.48 8.03
N GLU A 15 6.86 11.25 8.51
CA GLU A 15 8.04 10.43 8.23
C GLU A 15 7.90 9.64 6.93
N ASN A 16 6.74 9.01 6.69
CA ASN A 16 6.51 8.03 5.62
C ASN A 16 5.48 8.49 4.57
N ARG A 17 4.78 9.60 4.81
CA ARG A 17 3.90 10.26 3.85
C ARG A 17 2.75 9.38 3.38
N ILE A 18 2.23 8.58 4.32
CA ILE A 18 0.96 7.88 4.16
C ILE A 18 -0.14 8.91 3.94
N THR A 19 -0.77 8.90 2.77
CA THR A 19 -1.75 9.95 2.44
C THR A 19 -2.98 9.82 3.32
N GLU A 20 -3.45 8.59 3.56
CA GLU A 20 -4.66 8.37 4.34
C GLU A 20 -4.64 7.02 5.07
N LEU A 21 -5.38 6.93 6.17
CA LEU A 21 -5.63 5.69 6.89
C LEU A 21 -7.11 5.50 7.16
N TYR A 22 -7.65 4.35 6.77
CA TYR A 22 -9.05 3.97 6.97
C TYR A 22 -9.19 2.81 7.95
N ILE A 23 -10.18 2.92 8.84
CA ILE A 23 -10.68 1.81 9.67
C ILE A 23 -12.07 1.46 9.17
N VAL A 24 -12.22 0.19 8.75
CA VAL A 24 -13.38 -0.27 7.98
C VAL A 24 -13.94 -1.53 8.65
N GLU A 25 -15.25 -1.58 8.88
CA GLU A 25 -15.94 -2.77 9.38
C GLU A 25 -16.04 -3.86 8.31
N ARG A 26 -16.16 -5.11 8.75
CA ARG A 26 -16.27 -6.28 7.86
C ARG A 26 -17.47 -6.25 6.90
N ASP A 27 -18.53 -5.50 7.20
CA ASP A 27 -19.77 -5.44 6.41
C ASP A 27 -19.85 -4.19 5.53
N PHE A 28 -18.72 -3.50 5.38
CA PHE A 28 -18.59 -2.36 4.47
C PHE A 28 -19.03 -2.71 3.05
N ASP A 29 -19.98 -1.93 2.54
CA ASP A 29 -20.63 -2.16 1.24
C ASP A 29 -20.22 -1.13 0.17
N GLY A 30 -19.26 -0.25 0.49
CA GLY A 30 -18.79 0.81 -0.40
C GLY A 30 -19.81 1.93 -0.66
N LYS A 31 -20.94 1.97 0.05
CA LYS A 31 -21.96 3.03 -0.12
C LYS A 31 -21.89 4.09 0.97
N ARG A 32 -21.19 3.79 2.05
CA ARG A 32 -20.95 4.69 3.19
C ARG A 32 -19.46 4.93 3.29
N ARG A 33 -19.08 6.03 3.94
CA ARG A 33 -17.67 6.27 4.24
C ARG A 33 -17.13 5.24 5.24
N PRO A 34 -15.82 4.98 5.24
CA PRO A 34 -15.13 4.31 6.33
C PRO A 34 -15.49 4.90 7.69
N ILE A 35 -15.43 4.08 8.73
CA ILE A 35 -15.88 4.46 10.07
C ILE A 35 -14.98 5.53 10.67
N LEU A 36 -13.69 5.44 10.38
CA LEU A 36 -12.70 6.45 10.72
C LEU A 36 -11.74 6.60 9.54
N ALA A 37 -11.61 7.83 9.06
CA ALA A 37 -10.56 8.27 8.15
C ALA A 37 -9.62 9.22 8.90
N PHE A 38 -8.32 9.08 8.65
CA PHE A 38 -7.26 9.96 9.13
C PHE A 38 -6.49 10.46 7.92
N GLU A 39 -6.38 11.79 7.81
CA GLU A 39 -5.86 12.49 6.65
C GLU A 39 -4.99 13.68 7.11
N PRO A 40 -4.06 14.16 6.26
CA PRO A 40 -3.15 15.21 6.64
C PRO A 40 -3.90 16.54 6.59
N THR A 41 -4.33 17.01 7.75
CA THR A 41 -5.03 18.28 7.87
C THR A 41 -4.01 19.43 7.98
N SER A 42 -4.02 20.35 7.01
CA SER A 42 -3.59 21.73 7.29
C SER A 42 -4.75 22.49 7.93
N GLU A 43 -4.49 23.39 8.88
CA GLU A 43 -5.51 24.14 9.63
C GLU A 43 -6.50 24.94 8.73
N GLU A 44 -6.19 25.11 7.44
CA GLU A 44 -7.06 25.77 6.44
C GLU A 44 -8.04 24.82 5.70
N GLN A 45 -7.90 23.49 5.84
CA GLN A 45 -8.65 22.50 5.03
C GLN A 45 -9.99 22.04 5.60
N LEU A 46 -10.35 22.44 6.83
CA LEU A 46 -11.63 22.10 7.47
C LEU A 46 -12.89 22.62 6.70
N ALA A 47 -12.69 23.40 5.64
CA ALA A 47 -13.78 24.07 4.91
C ALA A 47 -14.17 23.42 3.56
N LYS A 48 -13.45 22.44 3.02
CA LYS A 48 -13.78 21.81 1.71
C LYS A 48 -13.35 20.34 1.60
N ASP A 49 -13.86 19.50 2.47
CA ASP A 49 -13.80 18.05 2.30
C ASP A 49 -14.90 17.60 1.33
N ASP A 50 -14.71 17.90 0.04
CA ASP A 50 -15.54 17.39 -1.05
C ASP A 50 -15.12 15.95 -1.41
N HIS A 51 -15.14 15.07 -0.39
CA HIS A 51 -15.00 13.63 -0.55
C HIS A 51 -16.32 13.08 -1.13
N SER A 52 -16.42 13.13 -2.44
CA SER A 52 -17.50 12.48 -3.18
C SER A 52 -17.19 10.97 -3.27
N ILE A 53 -18.20 10.13 -3.03
CA ILE A 53 -18.08 8.66 -3.10
C ILE A 53 -17.57 8.21 -4.48
N GLU A 54 -17.83 9.02 -5.51
CA GLU A 54 -17.34 8.81 -6.86
C GLU A 54 -15.83 9.03 -7.01
N LEU A 55 -15.19 9.83 -6.14
CA LEU A 55 -13.74 10.05 -6.14
C LEU A 55 -12.98 8.86 -5.52
N GLU A 56 -13.58 8.20 -4.52
CA GLU A 56 -12.98 7.10 -3.73
C GLU A 56 -13.41 5.71 -4.21
N GLN A 57 -14.18 5.63 -5.29
CA GLN A 57 -14.82 4.39 -5.73
C GLN A 57 -13.82 3.24 -5.96
N GLU A 58 -12.64 3.53 -6.54
CA GLU A 58 -11.63 2.50 -6.79
C GLU A 58 -11.02 1.99 -5.47
N GLU A 59 -10.75 2.88 -4.52
CA GLU A 59 -10.28 2.51 -3.17
C GLU A 59 -11.30 1.63 -2.46
N TYR A 60 -12.58 2.00 -2.51
CA TYR A 60 -13.65 1.25 -1.84
C TYR A 60 -13.83 -0.16 -2.41
N LEU A 61 -13.71 -0.31 -3.73
CA LEU A 61 -13.74 -1.62 -4.38
C LEU A 61 -12.58 -2.51 -3.89
N ILE A 62 -11.39 -1.93 -3.73
CA ILE A 62 -10.22 -2.63 -3.18
C ILE A 62 -10.43 -2.99 -1.71
N LEU A 63 -10.97 -2.10 -0.88
CA LEU A 63 -11.27 -2.38 0.53
C LEU A 63 -12.26 -3.55 0.66
N MET A 64 -13.34 -3.53 -0.13
CA MET A 64 -14.31 -4.63 -0.19
C MET A 64 -13.66 -5.95 -0.66
N GLU A 65 -12.78 -5.90 -1.65
CA GLU A 65 -12.04 -7.07 -2.10
C GLU A 65 -11.14 -7.63 -0.98
N HIS A 66 -10.38 -6.77 -0.30
CA HIS A 66 -9.50 -7.16 0.80
C HIS A 66 -10.28 -7.76 1.96
N ILE A 67 -11.42 -7.16 2.36
CA ILE A 67 -12.33 -7.72 3.37
C ILE A 67 -12.75 -9.14 2.98
N ARG A 68 -13.23 -9.33 1.75
CA ARG A 68 -13.66 -10.64 1.25
C ARG A 68 -12.52 -11.67 1.30
N ARG A 69 -11.30 -11.27 0.95
CA ARG A 69 -10.12 -12.16 1.03
C ARG A 69 -9.79 -12.52 2.47
N PHE A 70 -9.73 -11.56 3.39
CA PHE A 70 -9.45 -11.84 4.80
C PHE A 70 -10.53 -12.68 5.49
N ASP A 71 -11.78 -12.60 5.03
CA ASP A 71 -12.88 -13.43 5.52
C ASP A 71 -12.78 -14.87 5.00
N THR A 72 -12.40 -15.04 3.73
CA THR A 72 -12.28 -16.37 3.09
C THR A 72 -10.97 -17.09 3.38
N GLU A 73 -9.91 -16.35 3.70
CA GLU A 73 -8.56 -16.87 3.97
C GLU A 73 -8.07 -16.37 5.34
N PRO A 74 -8.43 -17.05 6.46
CA PRO A 74 -8.14 -16.57 7.82
C PRO A 74 -6.65 -16.39 8.15
N GLU A 75 -5.78 -17.14 7.46
CA GLU A 75 -4.33 -17.13 7.66
C GLU A 75 -3.64 -15.95 6.94
N LEU A 76 -4.35 -15.19 6.09
CA LEU A 76 -3.78 -14.01 5.44
C LEU A 76 -3.45 -12.93 6.48
N GLY A 77 -2.18 -12.52 6.51
CA GLY A 77 -1.69 -11.49 7.42
C GLY A 77 -1.80 -10.06 6.88
N ALA A 78 -1.61 -9.87 5.57
CA ALA A 78 -1.67 -8.55 4.93
C ALA A 78 -2.06 -8.67 3.45
N GLN A 79 -2.53 -7.57 2.86
CA GLN A 79 -2.85 -7.47 1.43
C GLN A 79 -2.36 -6.14 0.87
N ILE A 80 -1.81 -6.18 -0.34
CA ILE A 80 -1.44 -4.99 -1.12
C ILE A 80 -2.23 -5.06 -2.42
N SER A 81 -2.92 -3.98 -2.77
CA SER A 81 -3.67 -3.89 -4.01
C SER A 81 -2.75 -3.80 -5.24
N ARG A 82 -3.32 -3.95 -6.43
CA ARG A 82 -2.69 -3.39 -7.63
C ARG A 82 -2.55 -1.87 -7.50
N GLU A 83 -1.75 -1.26 -8.37
CA GLU A 83 -1.73 0.18 -8.53
C GLU A 83 -3.13 0.68 -8.95
N ILE A 84 -3.60 1.70 -8.23
CA ILE A 84 -4.85 2.42 -8.45
C ILE A 84 -4.58 3.92 -8.38
N ILE A 85 -5.56 4.73 -8.80
CA ILE A 85 -5.49 6.17 -8.61
C ILE A 85 -6.08 6.51 -7.24
N LEU A 86 -5.26 7.06 -6.34
CA LEU A 86 -5.69 7.48 -5.02
C LEU A 86 -6.51 8.76 -5.08
N SER A 87 -7.53 8.84 -4.23
CA SER A 87 -8.46 9.96 -4.12
C SER A 87 -7.76 11.23 -3.59
N GLN A 88 -6.79 11.07 -2.69
CA GLN A 88 -5.87 12.12 -2.26
C GLN A 88 -4.40 11.82 -2.61
N GLY A 89 -3.75 12.80 -3.23
CA GLY A 89 -2.29 12.90 -3.27
C GLY A 89 -1.77 14.00 -2.36
N GLU A 90 -0.44 14.11 -2.26
CA GLU A 90 0.23 15.03 -1.34
C GLU A 90 -0.28 16.47 -1.45
N LEU A 91 -0.68 17.06 -0.32
CA LEU A 91 -0.89 18.50 0.00
C LEU A 91 -1.69 19.40 -0.99
N ASN A 92 -1.92 18.98 -2.23
CA ASN A 92 -2.39 19.77 -3.35
C ASN A 92 -3.62 19.16 -4.04
N GLN A 93 -4.23 18.12 -3.45
CA GLN A 93 -5.43 17.45 -4.00
C GLN A 93 -5.25 16.85 -5.41
N GLU A 94 -4.01 16.67 -5.87
CA GLU A 94 -3.74 15.98 -7.14
C GLU A 94 -3.87 14.48 -6.92
N ARG A 95 -4.67 13.82 -7.77
CA ARG A 95 -4.77 12.36 -7.77
C ARG A 95 -3.43 11.76 -8.18
N VAL A 96 -2.95 10.80 -7.39
CA VAL A 96 -1.66 10.14 -7.61
C VAL A 96 -1.82 8.64 -7.75
N PRO A 97 -0.97 7.96 -8.54
CA PRO A 97 -0.88 6.51 -8.50
C PRO A 97 -0.44 6.04 -7.12
N GLY A 98 -1.07 4.99 -6.61
CA GLY A 98 -0.79 4.43 -5.30
C GLY A 98 -1.31 3.02 -5.14
N VAL A 99 -1.10 2.48 -3.95
CA VAL A 99 -1.61 1.18 -3.52
C VAL A 99 -2.34 1.31 -2.20
N VAL A 100 -3.26 0.39 -1.96
CA VAL A 100 -3.91 0.18 -0.67
C VAL A 100 -3.22 -0.99 0.01
N TYR A 101 -2.67 -0.74 1.20
CA TYR A 101 -2.15 -1.77 2.08
C TYR A 101 -3.14 -2.02 3.22
N SER A 102 -3.62 -3.25 3.37
CA SER A 102 -4.62 -3.59 4.39
C SER A 102 -4.14 -4.68 5.35
N LEU A 103 -4.53 -4.55 6.61
CA LEU A 103 -4.34 -5.52 7.68
C LEU A 103 -5.70 -5.95 8.25
N PRO A 104 -5.92 -7.25 8.52
CA PRO A 104 -7.14 -7.73 9.13
C PRO A 104 -7.14 -7.44 10.63
N VAL A 105 -8.29 -7.00 11.14
CA VAL A 105 -8.57 -6.90 12.58
C VAL A 105 -9.47 -8.07 12.96
N ARG A 106 -8.99 -8.93 13.86
CA ARG A 106 -9.70 -10.15 14.27
C ARG A 106 -10.00 -10.16 15.76
N GLU A 107 -11.14 -10.74 16.11
CA GLU A 107 -11.50 -11.12 17.46
C GLU A 107 -11.67 -12.64 17.50
N GLY A 108 -10.75 -13.32 18.19
CA GLY A 108 -10.62 -14.77 18.07
C GLY A 108 -10.34 -15.18 16.62
N LYS A 109 -11.22 -16.01 16.04
CA LYS A 109 -11.12 -16.46 14.64
C LYS A 109 -11.93 -15.61 13.65
N GLY A 110 -12.74 -14.66 14.15
CA GLY A 110 -13.64 -13.86 13.31
C GLY A 110 -12.98 -12.59 12.82
N LEU A 111 -13.19 -12.24 11.55
CA LEU A 111 -12.88 -10.91 11.02
C LEU A 111 -13.87 -9.90 11.60
N VAL A 112 -13.33 -8.82 12.19
CA VAL A 112 -14.10 -7.67 12.69
C VAL A 112 -14.09 -6.54 11.66
N GLY A 113 -12.97 -6.37 10.96
CA GLY A 113 -12.78 -5.33 9.97
C GLY A 113 -11.34 -5.30 9.45
N ILE A 114 -10.97 -4.20 8.81
CA ILE A 114 -9.61 -3.97 8.33
C ILE A 114 -9.11 -2.57 8.72
N ILE A 115 -7.79 -2.45 8.81
CA ILE A 115 -7.10 -1.16 8.82
C ILE A 115 -6.37 -1.06 7.49
N SER A 116 -6.56 0.03 6.76
CA SER A 116 -5.95 0.24 5.45
C SER A 116 -5.22 1.56 5.36
N ALA A 117 -4.07 1.55 4.70
CA ALA A 117 -3.27 2.73 4.41
C ALA A 117 -3.18 2.94 2.89
N MET A 118 -3.28 4.20 2.47
CA MET A 118 -3.13 4.60 1.08
C MET A 118 -1.70 5.13 0.90
N ILE A 119 -0.96 4.47 0.02
CA ILE A 119 0.48 4.68 -0.14
C ILE A 119 0.73 5.11 -1.59
N PRO A 120 1.13 6.37 -1.83
CA PRO A 120 1.53 6.80 -3.17
C PRO A 120 2.72 6.00 -3.69
N VAL A 121 2.70 5.62 -4.97
CA VAL A 121 3.80 4.89 -5.62
C VAL A 121 5.10 5.69 -5.54
N GLY A 122 5.03 7.02 -5.71
CA GLY A 122 6.20 7.88 -5.59
C GLY A 122 6.90 7.78 -4.24
N ARG A 123 6.19 7.42 -3.16
CA ARG A 123 6.81 7.18 -1.84
C ARG A 123 7.49 5.82 -1.77
N ILE A 124 6.91 4.79 -2.38
CA ILE A 124 7.56 3.48 -2.51
C ILE A 124 8.88 3.66 -3.27
N GLU A 125 8.86 4.37 -4.40
CA GLU A 125 10.06 4.64 -5.20
C GLU A 125 11.12 5.43 -4.44
N GLN A 126 10.72 6.46 -3.69
CA GLN A 126 11.64 7.22 -2.83
C GLN A 126 12.28 6.35 -1.76
N GLN A 127 11.53 5.44 -1.13
CA GLN A 127 12.07 4.51 -0.14
C GLN A 127 13.06 3.52 -0.77
N LEU A 128 12.76 3.00 -1.96
CA LEU A 128 13.68 2.14 -2.72
C LEU A 128 14.97 2.87 -3.12
N ASN A 129 14.94 4.19 -3.22
CA ASN A 129 16.12 5.02 -3.50
C ASN A 129 17.03 5.24 -2.27
N LEU A 130 16.65 4.76 -1.09
CA LEU A 130 17.46 4.90 0.12
C LEU A 130 18.44 3.73 0.29
N GLY A 131 19.62 4.01 0.85
CA GLY A 131 20.59 3.00 1.23
C GLY A 131 21.68 2.71 0.20
N HIS A 132 22.56 1.77 0.54
CA HIS A 132 23.80 1.53 -0.20
C HIS A 132 23.58 0.84 -1.55
N TYR A 133 22.56 -0.02 -1.66
CA TYR A 133 22.23 -0.82 -2.86
C TYR A 133 20.94 -0.36 -3.54
N HIS A 134 20.63 0.94 -3.43
CA HIS A 134 19.37 1.50 -3.91
C HIS A 134 19.18 1.32 -5.43
N ASP A 135 20.25 1.34 -6.21
CA ASP A 135 20.25 1.10 -7.66
C ASP A 135 19.86 -0.34 -8.06
N GLN A 136 19.73 -1.24 -7.08
CA GLN A 136 19.35 -2.64 -7.23
C GLN A 136 18.08 -2.99 -6.44
N ALA A 137 17.43 -2.01 -5.81
CA ALA A 137 16.26 -2.23 -4.98
C ALA A 137 14.97 -2.35 -5.82
N ILE A 138 14.23 -3.44 -5.59
CA ILE A 138 12.89 -3.64 -6.12
C ILE A 138 11.92 -4.02 -5.00
N LEU A 139 10.65 -3.66 -5.18
CA LEU A 139 9.53 -4.26 -4.46
C LEU A 139 8.66 -4.98 -5.49
N ALA A 140 8.44 -6.27 -5.28
CA ALA A 140 7.61 -7.11 -6.14
C ALA A 140 6.34 -7.54 -5.41
N SER A 141 5.19 -7.46 -6.06
CA SER A 141 3.96 -8.08 -5.58
C SER A 141 3.85 -9.52 -6.06
N ASP A 142 3.04 -10.33 -5.37
CA ASP A 142 2.74 -11.71 -5.77
C ASP A 142 2.05 -11.78 -7.15
N GLY A 143 1.39 -10.70 -7.56
CA GLY A 143 0.79 -10.53 -8.88
C GLY A 143 1.80 -10.17 -9.98
N GLY A 144 3.09 -10.07 -9.66
CA GLY A 144 4.16 -9.75 -10.61
C GLY A 144 4.30 -8.26 -10.93
N HIS A 145 3.64 -7.37 -10.17
CA HIS A 145 3.86 -5.94 -10.29
C HIS A 145 5.18 -5.55 -9.64
N LEU A 146 5.92 -4.61 -10.25
CA LEU A 146 7.26 -4.22 -9.81
C LEU A 146 7.36 -2.71 -9.60
N TYR A 147 7.68 -2.34 -8.37
CA TYR A 147 8.19 -1.01 -8.04
C TYR A 147 9.70 -1.08 -8.02
N VAL A 148 10.35 -0.12 -8.66
CA VAL A 148 11.79 -0.13 -8.88
C VAL A 148 12.38 1.22 -8.52
N SER A 149 13.60 1.22 -8.00
CA SER A 149 14.35 2.45 -7.80
C SER A 149 14.46 3.26 -9.11
N THR A 150 14.34 4.57 -9.00
CA THR A 150 14.52 5.48 -10.15
C THR A 150 15.96 5.52 -10.65
N ASN A 151 16.92 5.13 -9.81
CA ASN A 151 18.34 5.07 -10.15
C ASN A 151 18.74 3.72 -10.77
N MET A 152 17.81 2.76 -10.85
CA MET A 152 18.06 1.45 -11.43
C MET A 152 18.35 1.53 -12.92
N THR A 153 19.45 0.91 -13.36
CA THR A 153 19.81 0.84 -14.78
C THR A 153 18.85 -0.06 -15.55
N GLN A 154 18.71 0.18 -16.87
CA GLN A 154 17.86 -0.64 -17.74
C GLN A 154 18.31 -2.11 -17.80
N GLU A 155 19.61 -2.36 -17.64
CA GLU A 155 20.19 -3.71 -17.58
C GLU A 155 19.69 -4.46 -16.35
N VAL A 156 19.81 -3.87 -15.16
CA VAL A 156 19.34 -4.46 -13.89
C VAL A 156 17.82 -4.64 -13.91
N ARG A 157 17.09 -3.64 -14.40
CA ARG A 157 15.62 -3.73 -14.56
C ARG A 157 15.21 -4.90 -15.46
N SER A 158 15.92 -5.11 -16.57
CA SER A 158 15.64 -6.22 -17.48
C SER A 158 15.96 -7.56 -16.85
N TRP A 159 17.04 -7.65 -16.07
CA TRP A 159 17.40 -8.86 -15.33
C TRP A 159 16.31 -9.26 -14.33
N PHE A 160 15.79 -8.33 -13.53
CA PHE A 160 14.68 -8.61 -12.60
C PHE A 160 13.42 -9.05 -13.34
N ARG A 161 12.98 -8.30 -14.35
CA ARG A 161 11.77 -8.62 -15.13
C ARG A 161 11.86 -10.01 -15.75
N ASP A 162 12.96 -10.32 -16.42
CA ASP A 162 13.16 -11.60 -17.10
C ASP A 162 13.26 -12.75 -16.10
N GLY A 163 13.88 -12.51 -14.94
CA GLY A 163 13.98 -13.47 -13.84
C GLY A 163 12.60 -13.80 -13.27
N LEU A 164 11.83 -12.77 -12.91
CA LEU A 164 10.49 -12.92 -12.33
C LEU A 164 9.50 -13.58 -13.29
N LEU A 165 9.52 -13.19 -14.58
CA LEU A 165 8.68 -13.82 -15.60
C LEU A 165 8.96 -15.32 -15.78
N ARG A 166 10.22 -15.75 -15.63
CA ARG A 166 10.61 -17.16 -15.76
C ARG A 166 10.34 -17.98 -14.50
N ALA A 167 10.34 -17.34 -13.35
CA ALA A 167 10.48 -18.00 -12.05
C ALA A 167 9.24 -17.92 -11.15
N GLY A 168 8.40 -16.91 -11.34
CA GLY A 168 7.57 -16.37 -10.26
C GLY A 168 8.40 -15.64 -9.21
N THR A 169 7.73 -14.92 -8.31
CA THR A 169 8.37 -14.11 -7.25
C THR A 169 9.21 -14.98 -6.31
N ASP A 170 8.62 -16.04 -5.75
CA ASP A 170 9.29 -16.94 -4.80
C ASP A 170 10.54 -17.59 -5.41
N GLY A 171 10.39 -18.23 -6.57
CA GLY A 171 11.48 -18.91 -7.24
C GLY A 171 12.59 -17.98 -7.75
N PHE A 172 12.29 -16.69 -7.96
CA PHE A 172 13.30 -15.69 -8.30
C PHE A 172 14.18 -15.36 -7.09
N PHE A 173 13.57 -15.11 -5.93
CA PHE A 173 14.30 -14.69 -4.74
C PHE A 173 15.04 -15.85 -4.06
N GLU A 174 14.49 -17.07 -4.08
CA GLU A 174 15.21 -18.27 -3.60
C GLU A 174 16.53 -18.47 -4.35
N ARG A 175 16.47 -18.50 -5.69
CA ARG A 175 17.67 -18.67 -6.52
C ARG A 175 18.66 -17.52 -6.41
N SER A 176 18.17 -16.30 -6.24
CA SER A 176 19.03 -15.12 -6.06
C SER A 176 19.78 -15.19 -4.73
N THR A 177 19.12 -15.71 -3.69
CA THR A 177 19.73 -15.93 -2.37
C THR A 177 20.79 -17.03 -2.43
N GLU A 178 20.46 -18.18 -3.03
CA GLU A 178 21.41 -19.29 -3.23
C GLU A 178 22.66 -18.84 -4.02
N ALA A 179 22.46 -18.07 -5.09
CA ALA A 179 23.55 -17.56 -5.92
C ALA A 179 24.43 -16.53 -5.18
N PHE A 180 23.85 -15.75 -4.26
CA PHE A 180 24.60 -14.81 -3.42
C PHE A 180 25.41 -15.53 -2.35
N GLU A 181 24.83 -16.53 -1.69
CA GLU A 181 25.51 -17.32 -0.67
C GLU A 181 26.65 -18.16 -1.26
N ALA A 182 26.49 -18.72 -2.46
CA ALA A 182 27.54 -19.46 -3.15
C ALA A 182 28.76 -18.61 -3.57
N ARG A 183 28.65 -17.28 -3.50
CA ARG A 183 29.72 -16.32 -3.83
C ARG A 183 30.44 -15.76 -2.61
N LYS A 184 30.01 -16.09 -1.40
CA LYS A 184 30.73 -15.81 -0.15
C LYS A 184 31.78 -16.89 0.12
#